data_AF-A0AAU2HD65-F1
#
_entry.id   AF-A0AAU2HD65-F1
#
_cell.length_a   1.000
_cell.length_b   1.000
_cell.length_c   1.000
_cell.angle_alpha   90.00
_cell.angle_beta   90.00
_cell.angle_gamma   90.00
#
_symmetry.space_group_name_H-M   'P 1'
#
loop_
_entity.id
_entity.type
_entity.pdbx_description
1 polymer ?
#
loop_
_entity_poly.entity_id
_entity_poly.type
_entity_poly.pdbx_seq_one_letter_code
_entity_poly.pdbx_strand_id
1 'polypeptide(L)'
;MVTALLAGLSVALSAAPASAATVDTNAWYVLVNRGSGKAMDVTNRNADNGVGIQQYTRNNGAWQQWRFVDAGGGNYRLRSRFTGKTLDVSGASTADGARIQQWDDTNGTNQQFGLADSSGGYVRLIGRASAKAVSVADASTTDSTPVVQSADSGASSQQWQLVRVATVSTSLPSSPSWVSTGVLAGPKSDASHNLVSIKDFSVIRHNGNYHVFATTANTSGSWSLEQFSFNKWGDASSATQHYLDASGIGKGYRAAPQVFYFAPQGLWYMVYQTGPPTYSTSTDPTNPASWSAPKTFIGSEPPIVTQNKGKGGWIDFWTICDASNCYLFFSDDNGHLYRAQTTLANFPNGFGNTTIVMSDSTYALFEASNVYKVSGTNQYLLLVEAIGANGRYFRSWTSSSLTGNWSPLAASESSPFAGRANVSFNGSTWTNDISHGEMVRSSNDQTLTIDPCHMQYVYQGRSPDSGGDYSQLPYRMGLLTQANSNC
;
A
#
# COMPACT_ATOMS: atom_id res chain seq x y z
N MET A 1 -0.50 92.27 10.64
CA MET A 1 0.37 91.34 9.88
C MET A 1 1.45 90.91 10.87
N VAL A 2 1.70 89.64 11.18
CA VAL A 2 1.86 88.47 10.31
C VAL A 2 1.31 87.22 11.01
N THR A 3 0.53 86.43 10.27
CA THR A 3 -0.06 85.14 10.68
C THR A 3 0.94 84.01 10.42
N ALA A 4 1.23 83.18 11.42
CA ALA A 4 2.10 82.02 11.26
C ALA A 4 1.26 80.77 10.89
N LEU A 5 1.55 80.20 9.72
CA LEU A 5 0.97 78.95 9.22
C LEU A 5 1.72 77.75 9.82
N LEU A 6 1.04 76.86 10.54
CA LEU A 6 1.55 75.52 10.84
C LEU A 6 1.21 74.59 9.67
N ALA A 7 2.23 74.09 8.97
CA ALA A 7 2.11 73.03 7.99
C ALA A 7 2.18 71.66 8.70
N GLY A 8 1.07 70.92 8.67
CA GLY A 8 1.02 69.52 9.13
C GLY A 8 1.60 68.59 8.07
N LEU A 9 2.67 67.88 8.42
CA LEU A 9 3.30 66.86 7.57
C LEU A 9 2.45 65.57 7.60
N SER A 10 1.81 65.24 6.49
CA SER A 10 1.07 63.97 6.32
C SER A 10 2.07 62.86 6.01
N VAL A 11 2.32 61.96 6.96
CA VAL A 11 3.07 60.72 6.69
C VAL A 11 2.12 59.74 6.02
N ALA A 12 2.27 59.56 4.71
CA ALA A 12 1.61 58.48 3.99
C ALA A 12 2.27 57.15 4.41
N LEU A 13 1.61 56.39 5.29
CA LEU A 13 1.98 54.99 5.49
C LEU A 13 1.62 54.22 4.22
N SER A 14 2.63 53.87 3.42
CA SER A 14 2.50 52.84 2.39
C SER A 14 2.21 51.51 3.08
N ALA A 15 0.98 51.00 2.94
CA ALA A 15 0.61 49.66 3.38
C ALA A 15 1.51 48.63 2.66
N ALA A 16 2.15 47.75 3.42
CA ALA A 16 2.87 46.60 2.86
C ALA A 16 1.89 45.74 2.04
N PRO A 17 2.29 45.18 0.88
CA PRO A 17 1.45 44.26 0.15
C PRO A 17 1.12 43.07 1.06
N ALA A 18 -0.16 42.68 1.11
CA ALA A 18 -0.58 41.50 1.84
C ALA A 18 0.13 40.27 1.26
N SER A 19 0.87 39.55 2.10
CA SER A 19 1.43 38.24 1.73
C SER A 19 0.26 37.27 1.65
N ALA A 20 -0.03 36.73 0.46
CA ALA A 20 -1.01 35.66 0.31
C ALA A 20 -0.64 34.44 1.16
N ALA A 21 -1.63 33.72 1.69
CA ALA A 21 -1.42 32.41 2.31
C ALA A 21 -0.56 31.53 1.40
N THR A 22 0.55 31.03 1.95
CA THR A 22 1.42 30.07 1.26
C THR A 22 0.80 28.68 1.35
N VAL A 23 0.48 28.10 0.20
CA VAL A 23 0.00 26.72 0.07
C VAL A 23 1.16 25.82 -0.32
N ASP A 24 1.21 24.62 0.28
CA ASP A 24 2.14 23.57 -0.13
C ASP A 24 1.54 22.85 -1.34
N THR A 25 2.09 23.13 -2.53
CA THR A 25 1.66 22.53 -3.80
C THR A 25 1.94 21.03 -3.91
N ASN A 26 2.58 20.42 -2.91
CA ASN A 26 2.76 18.97 -2.80
C ASN A 26 1.76 18.30 -1.86
N ALA A 27 0.97 19.08 -1.09
CA ALA A 27 -0.02 18.57 -0.16
C ALA A 27 -1.41 18.46 -0.77
N TRP A 28 -2.23 17.58 -0.17
CA TRP A 28 -3.66 17.53 -0.39
C TRP A 28 -4.38 18.28 0.73
N TYR A 29 -5.49 18.94 0.38
CA TYR A 29 -6.29 19.74 1.29
C TYR A 29 -7.76 19.35 1.20
N VAL A 30 -8.45 19.38 2.34
CA VAL A 30 -9.91 19.49 2.37
C VAL A 30 -10.24 20.96 2.62
N LEU A 31 -11.01 21.57 1.71
CA LEU A 31 -11.48 22.94 1.85
C LEU A 31 -12.78 22.93 2.65
N VAL A 32 -12.74 23.44 3.89
CA VAL A 32 -13.89 23.45 4.80
C VAL A 32 -14.49 24.86 4.87
N ASN A 33 -15.76 25.02 4.53
CA ASN A 33 -16.42 26.31 4.54
C ASN A 33 -16.60 26.85 5.97
N ARG A 34 -16.33 28.13 6.21
CA ARG A 34 -16.47 28.77 7.53
C ARG A 34 -17.91 28.81 8.02
N GLY A 35 -18.86 29.08 7.13
CA GLY A 35 -20.27 29.24 7.47
C GLY A 35 -20.94 27.93 7.87
N SER A 36 -20.61 26.82 7.20
CA SER A 36 -21.29 25.53 7.37
C SER A 36 -20.47 24.44 8.07
N GLY A 37 -19.13 24.57 8.11
CA GLY A 37 -18.23 23.50 8.54
C GLY A 37 -18.16 22.30 7.58
N LYS A 38 -18.74 22.42 6.37
CA LYS A 38 -18.80 21.36 5.36
C LYS A 38 -17.67 21.48 4.34
N ALA A 39 -17.35 20.37 3.68
CA ALA A 39 -16.23 20.28 2.74
C ALA A 39 -16.67 20.54 1.30
N MET A 40 -15.78 21.14 0.49
CA MET A 40 -15.89 21.21 -0.97
C MET A 40 -15.80 19.80 -1.58
N ASP A 41 -16.82 19.41 -2.34
CA ASP A 41 -17.12 18.01 -2.69
C ASP A 41 -17.51 17.89 -4.18
N VAL A 42 -16.97 16.90 -4.90
CA VAL A 42 -17.41 16.57 -6.27
C VAL A 42 -18.76 15.87 -6.21
N THR A 43 -19.81 16.48 -6.76
CA THR A 43 -21.18 15.98 -6.68
C THR A 43 -21.30 14.52 -7.12
N ASN A 44 -21.91 13.70 -6.28
CA ASN A 44 -22.21 12.29 -6.52
C ASN A 44 -21.00 11.41 -6.89
N ARG A 45 -19.76 11.88 -6.62
CA ARG A 45 -18.53 11.15 -7.00
C ARG A 45 -18.52 10.80 -8.49
N ASN A 46 -19.11 11.67 -9.31
CA ASN A 46 -19.12 11.50 -10.76
C ASN A 46 -17.81 12.10 -11.31
N ALA A 47 -17.15 11.38 -12.24
CA ALA A 47 -15.88 11.78 -12.86
C ALA A 47 -16.05 12.56 -14.18
N ASP A 48 -17.28 12.77 -14.66
CA ASP A 48 -17.56 13.45 -15.92
C ASP A 48 -17.23 14.95 -15.87
N ASN A 49 -16.90 15.51 -17.04
CA ASN A 49 -16.78 16.97 -17.22
C ASN A 49 -18.13 17.66 -17.01
N GLY A 50 -18.11 18.84 -16.40
CA GLY A 50 -19.32 19.63 -16.13
C GLY A 50 -20.08 19.21 -14.87
N VAL A 51 -19.63 18.16 -14.19
CA VAL A 51 -20.14 17.81 -12.85
C VAL A 51 -19.84 18.95 -11.90
N GLY A 52 -20.87 19.45 -11.22
CA GLY A 52 -20.71 20.55 -10.28
C GLY A 52 -19.96 20.16 -9.02
N ILE A 53 -19.50 21.20 -8.34
CA ILE A 53 -18.99 21.13 -6.99
C ILE A 53 -20.09 21.57 -6.04
N GLN A 54 -20.19 20.86 -4.92
CA GLN A 54 -21.14 21.13 -3.85
C GLN A 54 -20.40 21.22 -2.52
N GLN A 55 -21.09 21.66 -1.46
CA GLN A 55 -20.65 21.35 -0.10
C GLN A 55 -21.30 20.05 0.38
N TYR A 56 -20.57 19.27 1.17
CA TYR A 56 -21.10 18.09 1.82
C TYR A 56 -20.43 17.85 3.17
N THR A 57 -21.08 17.12 4.06
CA THR A 57 -20.52 16.67 5.34
C THR A 57 -19.13 16.08 5.12
N ARG A 58 -18.14 16.60 5.86
CA ARG A 58 -16.75 16.20 5.71
C ARG A 58 -16.57 14.73 6.06
N ASN A 59 -16.04 13.96 5.13
CA ASN A 59 -15.73 12.54 5.29
C ASN A 59 -14.29 12.20 4.85
N ASN A 60 -13.52 13.20 4.41
CA ASN A 60 -12.14 13.05 3.91
C ASN A 60 -11.99 12.09 2.73
N GLY A 61 -13.08 11.73 2.03
CA GLY A 61 -13.02 10.94 0.80
C GLY A 61 -12.22 11.65 -0.29
N ALA A 62 -11.67 10.91 -1.26
CA ALA A 62 -10.82 11.48 -2.31
C ALA A 62 -11.52 12.60 -3.11
N TRP A 63 -12.85 12.57 -3.21
CA TRP A 63 -13.66 13.58 -3.91
C TRP A 63 -13.84 14.89 -3.11
N GLN A 64 -13.34 14.95 -1.88
CA GLN A 64 -13.25 16.16 -1.05
C GLN A 64 -11.81 16.68 -0.92
N GLN A 65 -10.85 16.05 -1.61
CA GLN A 65 -9.43 16.36 -1.51
C GLN A 65 -8.95 17.07 -2.78
N TRP A 66 -8.29 18.20 -2.57
CA TRP A 66 -7.84 19.11 -3.62
C TRP A 66 -6.36 19.42 -3.43
N ARG A 67 -5.62 19.47 -4.53
CA ARG A 67 -4.21 19.87 -4.55
C ARG A 67 -4.08 21.14 -5.37
N PHE A 68 -3.35 22.11 -4.83
CA PHE A 68 -3.02 23.33 -5.54
C PHE A 68 -1.90 23.04 -6.56
N VAL A 69 -2.15 23.41 -7.81
CA VAL A 69 -1.18 23.35 -8.90
C VAL A 69 -0.89 24.77 -9.33
N ASP A 70 0.38 25.18 -9.28
CA ASP A 70 0.79 26.53 -9.67
C ASP A 70 0.39 26.84 -11.12
N ALA A 71 -0.15 28.04 -11.33
CA ALA A 71 -0.49 28.62 -12.63
C ALA A 71 0.23 29.95 -12.89
N GLY A 72 1.16 30.33 -12.02
CA GLY A 72 1.98 31.54 -12.11
C GLY A 72 1.28 32.80 -11.61
N GLY A 73 2.09 33.80 -11.24
CA GLY A 73 1.59 35.11 -10.79
C GLY A 73 0.69 35.05 -9.55
N GLY A 74 0.92 34.08 -8.66
CA GLY A 74 0.13 33.88 -7.44
C GLY A 74 -1.23 33.21 -7.63
N ASN A 75 -1.49 32.63 -8.81
CA ASN A 75 -2.72 31.91 -9.11
C ASN A 75 -2.49 30.40 -9.11
N TYR A 76 -3.53 29.64 -8.75
CA TYR A 76 -3.50 28.20 -8.69
C TYR A 76 -4.69 27.59 -9.42
N ARG A 77 -4.51 26.38 -9.91
CA ARG A 77 -5.61 25.46 -10.25
C ARG A 77 -5.79 24.49 -9.09
N LEU A 78 -7.03 24.16 -8.76
CA LEU A 78 -7.33 23.18 -7.71
C LEU A 78 -7.67 21.86 -8.37
N ARG A 79 -6.74 20.90 -8.30
CA ARG A 79 -6.89 19.56 -8.90
C ARG A 79 -7.53 18.61 -7.90
N SER A 80 -8.59 17.91 -8.30
CA SER A 80 -9.26 16.89 -7.49
C SER A 80 -8.39 15.63 -7.37
N ARG A 81 -8.30 15.03 -6.16
CA ARG A 81 -7.62 13.74 -5.95
C ARG A 81 -8.37 12.59 -6.59
N PHE A 82 -9.69 12.69 -6.65
CA PHE A 82 -10.56 11.64 -7.16
C PHE A 82 -10.50 11.53 -8.69
N THR A 83 -10.55 12.66 -9.40
CA THR A 83 -10.69 12.65 -10.88
C THR A 83 -9.45 13.14 -11.62
N GLY A 84 -8.53 13.82 -10.92
CA GLY A 84 -7.40 14.50 -11.54
C GLY A 84 -7.80 15.73 -12.36
N LYS A 85 -9.08 16.13 -12.39
CA LYS A 85 -9.62 17.32 -13.06
C LYS A 85 -9.51 18.55 -12.19
N THR A 86 -9.69 19.74 -12.77
CA THR A 86 -9.54 21.02 -12.07
C THR A 86 -10.87 21.70 -11.79
N LEU A 87 -10.91 22.47 -10.71
CA LEU A 87 -11.97 23.42 -10.40
C LEU A 87 -12.12 24.42 -11.56
N ASP A 88 -13.35 24.64 -11.99
CA ASP A 88 -13.68 25.36 -13.23
C ASP A 88 -14.93 26.22 -13.03
N VAL A 89 -14.88 27.48 -13.48
CA VAL A 89 -16.07 28.31 -13.59
C VAL A 89 -16.79 27.98 -14.91
N SER A 90 -18.01 27.47 -14.80
CA SER A 90 -18.78 26.97 -15.94
C SER A 90 -18.95 28.03 -17.03
N GLY A 91 -18.62 27.65 -18.27
CA GLY A 91 -18.71 28.52 -19.44
C GLY A 91 -17.78 29.73 -19.40
N ALA A 92 -16.75 29.74 -18.55
CA ALA A 92 -15.88 30.89 -18.29
C ALA A 92 -16.65 32.17 -17.92
N SER A 93 -17.83 32.00 -17.32
CA SER A 93 -18.72 33.10 -16.97
C SER A 93 -18.07 34.05 -15.96
N THR A 94 -18.40 35.34 -16.04
CA THR A 94 -18.05 36.36 -15.04
C THR A 94 -19.27 36.80 -14.20
N ALA A 95 -20.43 36.16 -14.39
CA ALA A 95 -21.65 36.47 -13.66
C ALA A 95 -21.66 35.89 -12.24
N ASP A 96 -22.37 36.56 -11.34
CA ASP A 96 -22.71 36.02 -10.03
C ASP A 96 -23.62 34.81 -10.15
N GLY A 97 -23.43 33.82 -9.27
CA GLY A 97 -24.18 32.57 -9.29
C GLY A 97 -23.71 31.56 -10.34
N ALA A 98 -22.69 31.88 -11.15
CA ALA A 98 -22.15 30.90 -12.09
C ALA A 98 -21.61 29.67 -11.32
N ARG A 99 -22.02 28.48 -11.78
CA ARG A 99 -21.70 27.20 -11.14
C ARG A 99 -20.20 26.95 -11.18
N ILE A 100 -19.66 26.49 -10.07
CA ILE A 100 -18.34 25.85 -10.02
C ILE A 100 -18.51 24.37 -10.35
N GLN A 101 -17.70 23.88 -11.27
CA GLN A 101 -17.70 22.51 -11.76
C GLN A 101 -16.28 21.94 -11.79
N GLN A 102 -16.15 20.66 -12.10
CA GLN A 102 -14.89 20.11 -12.56
C GLN A 102 -14.86 20.06 -14.08
N TRP A 103 -13.68 20.28 -14.64
CA TRP A 103 -13.41 20.10 -16.05
C TRP A 103 -11.97 19.64 -16.24
N ASP A 104 -11.68 19.03 -17.40
CA ASP A 104 -10.31 18.73 -17.78
C ASP A 104 -9.40 19.96 -17.65
N ASP A 105 -8.16 19.70 -17.28
CA ASP A 105 -7.20 20.74 -16.98
C ASP A 105 -6.71 21.38 -18.29
N THR A 106 -7.24 22.56 -18.60
CA THR A 106 -6.89 23.34 -19.79
C THR A 106 -5.94 24.49 -19.46
N ASN A 107 -5.68 24.70 -18.17
CA ASN A 107 -5.00 25.89 -17.66
C ASN A 107 -5.62 27.23 -18.12
N GLY A 108 -6.92 27.24 -18.46
CA GLY A 108 -7.67 28.45 -18.80
C GLY A 108 -7.84 29.38 -17.60
N THR A 109 -8.05 30.68 -17.85
CA THR A 109 -8.20 31.69 -16.77
C THR A 109 -9.43 31.47 -15.90
N ASN A 110 -10.44 30.75 -16.39
CA ASN A 110 -11.61 30.32 -15.64
C ASN A 110 -11.35 29.13 -14.69
N GLN A 111 -10.15 28.53 -14.75
CA GLN A 111 -9.68 27.46 -13.84
C GLN A 111 -8.63 27.96 -12.84
N GLN A 112 -8.30 29.25 -12.89
CA GLN A 112 -7.24 29.85 -12.10
C GLN A 112 -7.81 30.72 -10.99
N PHE A 113 -7.34 30.49 -9.77
CA PHE A 113 -7.82 31.16 -8.58
C PHE A 113 -6.64 31.71 -7.76
N GLY A 114 -6.70 32.98 -7.41
CA GLY A 114 -5.83 33.59 -6.41
C GLY A 114 -6.32 33.29 -5.00
N LEU A 115 -5.41 33.35 -4.02
CA LEU A 115 -5.72 33.20 -2.60
C LEU A 115 -5.71 34.55 -1.92
N ALA A 116 -6.85 34.94 -1.34
CA ALA A 116 -6.98 36.15 -0.53
C ALA A 116 -7.25 35.77 0.94
N ASP A 117 -6.41 36.26 1.84
CA ASP A 117 -6.50 35.92 3.26
C ASP A 117 -7.77 36.45 3.93
N SER A 118 -8.21 35.75 4.97
CA SER A 118 -9.31 36.12 5.87
C SER A 118 -8.90 35.82 7.32
N SER A 119 -9.52 36.51 8.27
CA SER A 119 -9.17 36.36 9.69
C SER A 119 -9.40 34.93 10.18
N GLY A 120 -8.55 34.46 11.11
CA GLY A 120 -8.68 33.15 11.74
C GLY A 120 -8.18 31.97 10.89
N GLY A 121 -7.27 32.22 9.93
CA GLY A 121 -6.66 31.16 9.11
C GLY A 121 -7.54 30.65 7.97
N TYR A 122 -8.54 31.44 7.58
CA TYR A 122 -9.39 31.18 6.43
C TYR A 122 -8.87 31.92 5.20
N VAL A 123 -9.22 31.43 4.01
CA VAL A 123 -8.89 32.07 2.73
C VAL A 123 -10.13 32.17 1.85
N ARG A 124 -10.10 33.06 0.87
CA ARG A 124 -11.05 33.12 -0.24
C ARG A 124 -10.32 32.72 -1.53
N LEU A 125 -10.97 31.92 -2.36
CA LEU A 125 -10.51 31.59 -3.71
C LEU A 125 -11.10 32.61 -4.68
N ILE A 126 -10.26 33.43 -5.29
CA ILE A 126 -10.67 34.54 -6.17
C ILE A 126 -10.40 34.16 -7.61
N GLY A 127 -11.44 34.03 -8.44
CA GLY A 127 -11.30 33.68 -9.85
C GLY A 127 -10.50 34.73 -10.62
N ARG A 128 -9.44 34.32 -11.32
CA ARG A 128 -8.52 35.21 -12.05
C ARG A 128 -9.24 36.01 -13.15
N ALA A 129 -10.20 35.39 -13.83
CA ALA A 129 -10.96 36.03 -14.92
C ALA A 129 -12.07 36.99 -14.43
N SER A 130 -12.69 36.71 -13.28
CA SER A 130 -13.90 37.40 -12.82
C SER A 130 -13.69 38.31 -11.61
N ALA A 131 -12.58 38.15 -10.88
CA ALA A 131 -12.32 38.74 -9.56
C ALA A 131 -13.40 38.39 -8.52
N LYS A 132 -14.18 37.33 -8.74
CA LYS A 132 -15.25 36.85 -7.84
C LYS A 132 -14.76 35.71 -6.95
N ALA A 133 -15.36 35.58 -5.77
CA ALA A 133 -15.01 34.56 -4.79
C ALA A 133 -15.81 33.27 -5.02
N VAL A 134 -15.16 32.12 -4.80
CA VAL A 134 -15.83 30.81 -4.71
C VAL A 134 -16.65 30.74 -3.41
N SER A 135 -17.96 30.60 -3.54
CA SER A 135 -18.94 30.68 -2.47
C SER A 135 -19.87 29.46 -2.44
N VAL A 136 -20.28 29.06 -1.25
CA VAL A 136 -21.49 28.24 -1.09
C VAL A 136 -22.72 29.08 -1.47
N ALA A 137 -23.62 28.54 -2.30
CA ALA A 137 -24.82 29.25 -2.73
C ALA A 137 -25.71 29.61 -1.53
N ASP A 138 -26.22 30.85 -1.54
CA ASP A 138 -27.15 31.40 -0.54
C ASP A 138 -26.67 31.30 0.92
N ALA A 139 -25.36 31.13 1.14
CA ALA A 139 -24.77 30.86 2.46
C ALA A 139 -25.43 29.68 3.21
N SER A 140 -26.03 28.74 2.47
CA SER A 140 -26.69 27.56 3.04
C SER A 140 -25.72 26.72 3.85
N THR A 141 -26.26 26.03 4.87
CA THR A 141 -25.52 25.07 5.69
C THR A 141 -25.92 23.62 5.42
N THR A 142 -26.72 23.35 4.37
CA THR A 142 -27.19 22.00 4.04
C THR A 142 -26.24 21.26 3.09
N ASP A 143 -26.22 19.93 3.22
CA ASP A 143 -25.51 19.06 2.27
C ASP A 143 -26.05 19.19 0.86
N SER A 144 -25.19 18.95 -0.13
CA SER A 144 -25.50 19.02 -1.55
C SER A 144 -25.89 20.43 -2.05
N THR A 145 -25.61 21.48 -1.27
CA THR A 145 -25.74 22.85 -1.77
C THR A 145 -24.62 23.13 -2.79
N PRO A 146 -24.94 23.68 -3.97
CA PRO A 146 -23.94 24.02 -4.98
C PRO A 146 -22.91 25.05 -4.50
N VAL A 147 -21.69 24.92 -5.02
CA VAL A 147 -20.66 25.95 -4.97
C VAL A 147 -20.74 26.77 -6.27
N VAL A 148 -20.73 28.09 -6.12
CA VAL A 148 -20.85 29.09 -7.19
C VAL A 148 -19.74 30.13 -7.05
N GLN A 149 -19.59 31.03 -8.03
CA GLN A 149 -18.87 32.28 -7.80
C GLN A 149 -19.84 33.42 -7.46
N SER A 150 -19.42 34.34 -6.60
CA SER A 150 -20.16 35.57 -6.29
C SER A 150 -19.21 36.74 -6.00
N ALA A 151 -19.71 37.97 -6.09
CA ALA A 151 -18.97 39.18 -5.76
C ALA A 151 -18.28 39.02 -4.39
N ASP A 152 -16.97 39.27 -4.34
CA ASP A 152 -16.19 39.10 -3.10
C ASP A 152 -16.66 40.11 -2.05
N SER A 153 -17.36 39.61 -1.04
CA SER A 153 -17.91 40.39 0.07
C SER A 153 -17.23 40.06 1.39
N GLY A 154 -16.36 39.04 1.42
CA GLY A 154 -15.80 38.52 2.65
C GLY A 154 -16.80 37.73 3.50
N ALA A 155 -17.96 37.33 2.95
CA ALA A 155 -18.96 36.55 3.68
C ALA A 155 -18.40 35.19 4.15
N SER A 156 -18.93 34.63 5.23
CA SER A 156 -18.52 33.31 5.75
C SER A 156 -18.72 32.19 4.73
N SER A 157 -19.68 32.33 3.82
CA SER A 157 -19.91 31.40 2.69
C SER A 157 -18.79 31.40 1.65
N GLN A 158 -17.96 32.45 1.60
CA GLN A 158 -16.81 32.60 0.68
C GLN A 158 -15.49 32.17 1.31
N GLN A 159 -15.48 31.92 2.62
CA GLN A 159 -14.27 31.65 3.39
C GLN A 159 -14.08 30.15 3.60
N TRP A 160 -12.88 29.67 3.26
CA TRP A 160 -12.50 28.27 3.30
C TRP A 160 -11.30 28.09 4.22
N GLN A 161 -11.40 27.17 5.17
CA GLN A 161 -10.25 26.66 5.90
C GLN A 161 -9.56 25.63 5.03
N LEU A 162 -8.27 25.83 4.76
CA LEU A 162 -7.44 24.84 4.08
C LEU A 162 -6.96 23.82 5.12
N VAL A 163 -7.75 22.78 5.34
CA VAL A 163 -7.33 21.71 6.25
C VAL A 163 -6.40 20.78 5.48
N ARG A 164 -5.10 20.88 5.74
CA ARG A 164 -4.12 19.95 5.20
C ARG A 164 -4.59 18.54 5.56
N VAL A 165 -4.77 17.69 4.55
CA VAL A 165 -4.88 16.25 4.78
C VAL A 165 -3.56 15.89 5.42
N ALA A 166 -3.57 15.50 6.70
CA ALA A 166 -2.35 15.14 7.40
C ALA A 166 -1.57 14.19 6.48
N THR A 167 -0.28 14.47 6.28
CA THR A 167 0.64 13.41 5.89
C THR A 167 0.62 12.45 7.07
N VAL A 168 -0.36 11.53 7.05
CA VAL A 168 -0.33 10.33 7.85
C VAL A 168 1.08 9.79 7.74
N SER A 169 1.72 9.51 8.87
CA SER A 169 3.07 9.00 8.88
C SER A 169 3.10 7.76 8.00
N THR A 170 3.67 7.86 6.79
CA THR A 170 3.86 6.73 5.88
C THR A 170 5.06 5.88 6.31
N SER A 171 5.56 6.09 7.53
CA SER A 171 6.62 5.29 8.12
C SER A 171 6.03 4.03 8.72
N LEU A 172 6.74 2.91 8.52
CA LEU A 172 6.46 1.69 9.26
C LEU A 172 6.58 1.92 10.78
N PRO A 173 5.69 1.34 11.61
CA PRO A 173 5.84 1.41 13.06
C PRO A 173 7.08 0.63 13.49
N SER A 174 7.87 1.18 14.42
CA SER A 174 8.98 0.46 15.07
C SER A 174 8.52 -0.59 16.08
N SER A 175 7.23 -0.59 16.43
CA SER A 175 6.61 -1.55 17.35
C SER A 175 5.18 -1.83 16.92
N PRO A 176 4.96 -2.58 15.82
CA PRO A 176 3.63 -2.95 15.38
C PRO A 176 2.92 -3.80 16.46
N SER A 177 1.60 -3.66 16.53
CA SER A 177 0.73 -4.57 17.28
C SER A 177 -0.36 -5.11 16.37
N TRP A 178 -0.80 -6.33 16.61
CA TRP A 178 -1.70 -7.05 15.72
C TRP A 178 -2.88 -7.65 16.45
N VAL A 179 -3.99 -7.73 15.72
CA VAL A 179 -5.14 -8.57 16.06
C VAL A 179 -5.23 -9.67 15.01
N SER A 180 -5.14 -10.92 15.46
CA SER A 180 -5.34 -12.10 14.64
C SER A 180 -6.81 -12.50 14.60
N THR A 181 -7.22 -13.00 13.44
CA THR A 181 -8.42 -13.83 13.31
C THR A 181 -8.24 -15.18 14.01
N GLY A 182 -9.32 -15.95 14.11
CA GLY A 182 -9.24 -17.41 14.22
C GLY A 182 -8.73 -18.04 12.91
N VAL A 183 -8.82 -19.37 12.80
CA VAL A 183 -8.51 -20.09 11.57
C VAL A 183 -9.46 -19.65 10.44
N LEU A 184 -8.90 -19.15 9.34
CA LEU A 184 -9.64 -18.73 8.16
C LEU A 184 -9.78 -19.83 7.11
N ALA A 185 -8.73 -20.61 6.89
CA ALA A 185 -8.76 -21.73 5.96
C ALA A 185 -7.87 -22.89 6.46
N GLY A 186 -8.21 -24.09 6.01
CA GLY A 186 -7.47 -25.32 6.27
C GLY A 186 -7.46 -26.21 5.04
N PRO A 187 -6.80 -27.38 5.12
CA PRO A 187 -6.76 -28.33 4.02
C PRO A 187 -8.16 -28.83 3.68
N LYS A 188 -8.49 -28.89 2.39
CA LYS A 188 -9.61 -29.68 1.88
C LYS A 188 -9.01 -30.92 1.24
N SER A 189 -9.45 -32.11 1.65
CA SER A 189 -8.97 -33.34 1.03
C SER A 189 -9.95 -33.80 -0.05
N ASP A 190 -9.44 -34.43 -1.10
CA ASP A 190 -10.23 -35.15 -2.10
C ASP A 190 -9.70 -36.59 -2.30
N ALA A 191 -10.24 -37.30 -3.30
CA ALA A 191 -9.85 -38.69 -3.57
C ALA A 191 -8.36 -38.88 -3.95
N SER A 192 -7.70 -37.83 -4.44
CA SER A 192 -6.30 -37.81 -4.86
C SER A 192 -5.38 -36.99 -3.95
N HIS A 193 -5.94 -36.14 -3.10
CA HIS A 193 -5.22 -35.22 -2.22
C HIS A 193 -5.64 -35.44 -0.76
N ASN A 194 -4.90 -36.29 -0.04
CA ASN A 194 -5.12 -36.52 1.39
C ASN A 194 -4.25 -35.55 2.22
N LEU A 195 -4.79 -34.37 2.52
CA LEU A 195 -4.04 -33.23 3.02
C LEU A 195 -4.09 -33.10 4.55
N VAL A 196 -2.96 -32.71 5.13
CA VAL A 196 -2.78 -32.44 6.57
C VAL A 196 -2.76 -30.95 6.86
N SER A 197 -2.20 -30.15 5.95
CA SER A 197 -2.08 -28.71 6.11
C SER A 197 -1.99 -27.95 4.78
N ILE A 198 -2.28 -26.65 4.91
CA ILE A 198 -2.00 -25.62 3.91
C ILE A 198 -1.03 -24.63 4.55
N LYS A 199 -0.05 -24.17 3.78
CA LYS A 199 1.17 -23.54 4.28
C LYS A 199 1.69 -22.46 3.32
N ASP A 200 2.64 -21.66 3.81
CA ASP A 200 3.52 -20.79 3.03
C ASP A 200 2.74 -19.91 2.04
N PHE A 201 1.91 -19.02 2.58
CA PHE A 201 0.92 -18.29 1.78
C PHE A 201 1.54 -17.17 0.95
N SER A 202 1.15 -17.08 -0.32
CA SER A 202 1.20 -15.85 -1.09
C SER A 202 -0.19 -15.33 -1.41
N VAL A 203 -0.37 -14.01 -1.41
CA VAL A 203 -1.66 -13.34 -1.64
C VAL A 203 -1.55 -12.15 -2.58
N ILE A 204 -2.49 -12.07 -3.54
CA ILE A 204 -2.70 -10.90 -4.41
C ILE A 204 -4.15 -10.40 -4.27
N ARG A 205 -4.38 -9.12 -4.61
CA ARG A 205 -5.74 -8.60 -4.78
C ARG A 205 -5.99 -8.24 -6.24
N HIS A 206 -6.81 -9.02 -6.94
CA HIS A 206 -7.07 -8.85 -8.36
C HIS A 206 -8.56 -8.98 -8.66
N ASN A 207 -9.08 -8.16 -9.57
CA ASN A 207 -10.51 -8.13 -9.95
C ASN A 207 -11.49 -8.13 -8.77
N GLY A 208 -11.14 -7.40 -7.70
CA GLY A 208 -11.97 -7.27 -6.50
C GLY A 208 -11.90 -8.42 -5.50
N ASN A 209 -11.13 -9.48 -5.78
CA ASN A 209 -10.98 -10.65 -4.92
C ASN A 209 -9.56 -10.80 -4.36
N TYR A 210 -9.44 -11.51 -3.25
CA TYR A 210 -8.17 -12.09 -2.82
C TYR A 210 -7.96 -13.40 -3.57
N HIS A 211 -6.75 -13.60 -4.08
CA HIS A 211 -6.29 -14.88 -4.59
C HIS A 211 -5.11 -15.33 -3.74
N VAL A 212 -5.25 -16.48 -3.11
CA VAL A 212 -4.25 -17.07 -2.21
C VAL A 212 -3.66 -18.29 -2.89
N PHE A 213 -2.34 -18.40 -2.81
CA PHE A 213 -1.53 -19.52 -3.29
C PHE A 213 -0.81 -20.10 -2.09
N ALA A 214 -0.80 -21.41 -1.96
CA ALA A 214 -0.28 -22.07 -0.77
C ALA A 214 0.42 -23.38 -1.11
N THR A 215 1.37 -23.78 -0.26
CA THR A 215 1.85 -25.15 -0.21
C THR A 215 0.78 -26.05 0.39
N THR A 216 0.55 -27.22 -0.20
CA THR A 216 -0.21 -28.32 0.42
C THR A 216 0.76 -29.37 0.94
N ALA A 217 0.54 -29.89 2.15
CA ALA A 217 1.28 -31.04 2.67
C ALA A 217 0.33 -32.20 2.90
N ASN A 218 0.67 -33.37 2.35
CA ASN A 218 -0.16 -34.57 2.44
C ASN A 218 0.30 -35.54 3.54
N THR A 219 -0.52 -36.54 3.83
CA THR A 219 -0.24 -37.57 4.85
C THR A 219 0.96 -38.47 4.53
N SER A 220 1.45 -38.44 3.29
CA SER A 220 2.68 -39.12 2.87
C SER A 220 3.92 -38.22 2.93
N GLY A 221 3.79 -37.00 3.46
CA GLY A 221 4.87 -36.03 3.58
C GLY A 221 5.27 -35.35 2.26
N SER A 222 4.47 -35.49 1.20
CA SER A 222 4.70 -34.83 -0.09
C SER A 222 4.11 -33.42 -0.12
N TRP A 223 4.81 -32.48 -0.74
CA TRP A 223 4.40 -31.08 -0.85
C TRP A 223 4.10 -30.69 -2.29
N SER A 224 2.99 -29.99 -2.50
CA SER A 224 2.55 -29.46 -3.79
C SER A 224 1.97 -28.05 -3.60
N LEU A 225 1.35 -27.47 -4.63
CA LEU A 225 0.74 -26.15 -4.58
C LEU A 225 -0.77 -26.21 -4.80
N GLU A 226 -1.48 -25.27 -4.20
CA GLU A 226 -2.88 -24.98 -4.48
C GLU A 226 -3.12 -23.48 -4.68
N GLN A 227 -4.28 -23.14 -5.23
CA GLN A 227 -4.82 -21.79 -5.20
C GLN A 227 -6.31 -21.79 -4.82
N PHE A 228 -6.75 -20.72 -4.17
CA PHE A 228 -8.17 -20.46 -3.89
C PHE A 228 -8.43 -18.96 -3.87
N SER A 229 -9.71 -18.57 -4.00
CA SER A 229 -10.07 -17.16 -4.14
C SER A 229 -11.39 -16.84 -3.46
N PHE A 230 -11.48 -15.64 -2.91
CA PHE A 230 -12.64 -15.17 -2.16
C PHE A 230 -12.69 -13.65 -2.13
N ASN A 231 -13.88 -13.08 -1.96
CA ASN A 231 -14.05 -11.63 -1.97
C ASN A 231 -13.70 -10.97 -0.63
N LYS A 232 -14.10 -11.61 0.47
CA LYS A 232 -13.88 -11.15 1.85
C LYS A 232 -13.30 -12.27 2.70
N TRP A 233 -12.48 -11.92 3.68
CA TRP A 233 -11.77 -12.88 4.54
C TRP A 233 -12.66 -13.92 5.21
N GLY A 234 -13.90 -13.55 5.57
CA GLY A 234 -14.87 -14.47 6.16
C GLY A 234 -15.31 -15.62 5.24
N ASP A 235 -15.10 -15.51 3.93
CA ASP A 235 -15.45 -16.54 2.95
C ASP A 235 -14.27 -17.49 2.66
N ALA A 236 -13.09 -17.27 3.25
CA ALA A 236 -11.90 -18.07 2.97
C ALA A 236 -12.09 -19.57 3.28
N SER A 237 -12.87 -19.90 4.31
CA SER A 237 -13.11 -21.29 4.72
C SER A 237 -13.98 -22.05 3.71
N SER A 238 -14.89 -21.36 3.02
CA SER A 238 -15.79 -21.96 2.03
C SER A 238 -15.22 -21.92 0.61
N ALA A 239 -14.20 -21.10 0.34
CA ALA A 239 -13.56 -20.99 -0.97
C ALA A 239 -13.10 -22.34 -1.54
N THR A 240 -13.38 -22.58 -2.83
CA THR A 240 -12.91 -23.79 -3.52
C THR A 240 -11.39 -23.77 -3.65
N GLN A 241 -10.73 -24.86 -3.23
CA GLN A 241 -9.30 -25.09 -3.41
C GLN A 241 -9.05 -25.83 -4.72
N HIS A 242 -8.11 -25.33 -5.50
CA HIS A 242 -7.68 -25.89 -6.78
C HIS A 242 -6.23 -26.32 -6.68
N TYR A 243 -5.97 -27.62 -6.78
CA TYR A 243 -4.61 -28.17 -6.75
C TYR A 243 -3.92 -27.92 -8.10
N LEU A 244 -2.71 -27.36 -8.04
CA LEU A 244 -1.98 -26.90 -9.22
C LEU A 244 -1.20 -28.02 -9.90
N ASP A 245 -1.20 -29.23 -9.36
CA ASP A 245 -0.60 -30.41 -9.99
C ASP A 245 -1.36 -30.86 -11.26
N ALA A 246 -2.61 -30.41 -11.41
CA ALA A 246 -3.44 -30.56 -12.61
C ALA A 246 -3.19 -29.47 -13.68
N SER A 247 -2.39 -28.44 -13.37
CA SER A 247 -1.99 -27.38 -14.31
C SER A 247 -0.70 -27.75 -15.05
N GLY A 248 -0.14 -26.81 -15.83
CA GLY A 248 1.19 -26.97 -16.42
C GLY A 248 2.30 -27.16 -15.37
N ILE A 249 2.14 -26.65 -14.13
CA ILE A 249 3.11 -26.83 -13.03
C ILE A 249 3.38 -28.31 -12.76
N GLY A 250 2.34 -29.14 -12.87
CA GLY A 250 2.41 -30.58 -12.75
C GLY A 250 2.76 -31.09 -11.34
N LYS A 251 2.82 -32.41 -11.23
CA LYS A 251 3.12 -33.15 -10.00
C LYS A 251 4.58 -33.04 -9.56
N GLY A 252 4.83 -33.43 -8.31
CA GLY A 252 6.16 -33.49 -7.70
C GLY A 252 6.32 -32.45 -6.59
N TYR A 253 7.53 -32.34 -6.05
CA TYR A 253 7.83 -31.38 -5.00
C TYR A 253 7.67 -29.93 -5.50
N ARG A 254 6.73 -29.18 -4.93
CA ARG A 254 6.57 -27.73 -5.09
C ARG A 254 6.15 -27.12 -3.75
N ALA A 255 6.77 -26.02 -3.35
CA ALA A 255 6.45 -25.36 -2.08
C ALA A 255 6.83 -23.87 -2.09
N ALA A 256 6.35 -23.14 -1.08
CA ALA A 256 6.63 -21.73 -0.82
C ALA A 256 6.40 -20.83 -2.04
N PRO A 257 5.15 -20.73 -2.54
CA PRO A 257 4.83 -19.89 -3.68
C PRO A 257 4.93 -18.40 -3.34
N GLN A 258 5.32 -17.59 -4.32
CA GLN A 258 5.20 -16.14 -4.34
C GLN A 258 4.63 -15.72 -5.71
N VAL A 259 3.52 -14.97 -5.72
CA VAL A 259 2.88 -14.52 -6.98
C VAL A 259 3.00 -13.02 -7.18
N PHE A 260 3.35 -12.57 -8.39
CA PHE A 260 3.32 -11.15 -8.77
C PHE A 260 3.13 -10.97 -10.28
N TYR A 261 2.72 -9.78 -10.69
CA TYR A 261 2.60 -9.38 -12.09
C TYR A 261 3.90 -8.73 -12.56
N PHE A 262 4.57 -9.34 -13.52
CA PHE A 262 5.75 -8.74 -14.15
C PHE A 262 5.31 -7.84 -15.30
N ALA A 263 5.08 -6.57 -14.98
CA ALA A 263 4.52 -5.58 -15.91
C ALA A 263 5.28 -5.47 -17.25
N PRO A 264 6.63 -5.52 -17.30
CA PRO A 264 7.36 -5.41 -18.58
C PRO A 264 7.06 -6.50 -19.61
N GLN A 265 6.53 -7.66 -19.19
CA GLN A 265 6.17 -8.76 -20.09
C GLN A 265 4.66 -9.01 -20.16
N GLY A 266 3.87 -8.32 -19.34
CA GLY A 266 2.44 -8.53 -19.26
C GLY A 266 2.03 -9.91 -18.72
N LEU A 267 2.86 -10.52 -17.87
CA LEU A 267 2.67 -11.88 -17.35
C LEU A 267 2.66 -11.91 -15.83
N TRP A 268 1.84 -12.79 -15.27
CA TRP A 268 1.95 -13.21 -13.87
C TRP A 268 3.04 -14.26 -13.73
N TYR A 269 3.80 -14.15 -12.65
CA TYR A 269 4.84 -15.09 -12.25
C TYR A 269 4.44 -15.69 -10.90
N MET A 270 4.56 -17.01 -10.79
CA MET A 270 4.57 -17.72 -9.52
C MET A 270 5.98 -18.28 -9.35
N VAL A 271 6.70 -17.77 -8.36
CA VAL A 271 8.01 -18.26 -7.92
C VAL A 271 7.79 -19.29 -6.82
N TYR A 272 8.53 -20.40 -6.82
CA TYR A 272 8.41 -21.46 -5.82
C TYR A 272 9.66 -22.36 -5.86
N GLN A 273 9.78 -23.26 -4.90
CA GLN A 273 10.89 -24.21 -4.85
C GLN A 273 10.52 -25.58 -5.40
N THR A 274 11.44 -26.18 -6.15
CA THR A 274 11.41 -27.60 -6.54
C THR A 274 12.69 -28.33 -6.13
N GLY A 275 13.43 -27.74 -5.19
CA GLY A 275 14.88 -27.93 -5.03
C GLY A 275 15.61 -26.66 -5.43
N PRO A 276 15.73 -26.35 -6.74
CA PRO A 276 16.17 -25.04 -7.21
C PRO A 276 15.04 -23.99 -7.23
N PRO A 277 15.37 -22.69 -7.39
CA PRO A 277 14.40 -21.62 -7.59
C PRO A 277 13.71 -21.75 -8.94
N THR A 278 12.40 -21.97 -8.89
CA THR A 278 11.57 -22.27 -10.06
C THR A 278 10.48 -21.22 -10.21
N TYR A 279 10.01 -21.00 -11.43
CA TYR A 279 8.83 -20.22 -11.72
C TYR A 279 7.93 -20.86 -12.76
N SER A 280 6.67 -20.47 -12.71
CA SER A 280 5.69 -20.65 -13.78
C SER A 280 5.02 -19.32 -14.09
N THR A 281 4.55 -19.16 -15.32
CA THR A 281 3.90 -17.93 -15.79
C THR A 281 2.44 -18.16 -16.13
N SER A 282 1.64 -17.11 -16.05
CA SER A 282 0.24 -17.11 -16.49
C SER A 282 -0.16 -15.75 -17.08
N THR A 283 -1.10 -15.74 -18.01
CA THR A 283 -1.78 -14.51 -18.46
C THR A 283 -2.99 -14.14 -17.59
N ASP A 284 -3.47 -15.07 -16.77
CA ASP A 284 -4.64 -14.91 -15.89
C ASP A 284 -4.43 -15.72 -14.58
N PRO A 285 -4.08 -15.07 -13.46
CA PRO A 285 -3.77 -15.75 -12.20
C PRO A 285 -5.03 -16.33 -11.55
N THR A 286 -6.22 -15.97 -12.04
CA THR A 286 -7.50 -16.44 -11.51
C THR A 286 -7.87 -17.82 -12.07
N ASN A 287 -7.28 -18.23 -13.19
CA ASN A 287 -7.49 -19.53 -13.81
C ASN A 287 -6.39 -20.53 -13.38
N PRO A 288 -6.67 -21.52 -12.51
CA PRO A 288 -5.65 -22.46 -12.04
C PRO A 288 -4.99 -23.28 -13.15
N ALA A 289 -5.68 -23.53 -14.26
CA ALA A 289 -5.15 -24.32 -15.39
C ALA A 289 -4.19 -23.54 -16.29
N SER A 290 -4.11 -22.21 -16.12
CA SER A 290 -3.33 -21.33 -17.00
C SER A 290 -1.83 -21.31 -16.71
N TRP A 291 -1.40 -21.82 -15.55
CA TRP A 291 0.00 -21.82 -15.16
C TRP A 291 0.83 -22.72 -16.09
N SER A 292 1.93 -22.18 -16.60
CA SER A 292 2.85 -22.88 -17.49
C SER A 292 3.61 -24.02 -16.80
N ALA A 293 4.34 -24.80 -17.60
CA ALA A 293 5.35 -25.72 -17.07
C ALA A 293 6.48 -24.98 -16.31
N PRO A 294 7.09 -25.62 -15.29
CA PRO A 294 8.15 -25.03 -14.48
C PRO A 294 9.39 -24.71 -15.31
N LYS A 295 9.99 -23.56 -15.04
CA LYS A 295 11.34 -23.16 -15.49
C LYS A 295 12.17 -22.72 -14.30
N THR A 296 13.48 -22.89 -14.38
CA THR A 296 14.39 -22.58 -13.26
C THR A 296 15.08 -21.23 -13.45
N PHE A 297 15.17 -20.41 -12.40
CA PHE A 297 15.93 -19.16 -12.39
C PHE A 297 17.45 -19.39 -12.38
N ILE A 298 17.91 -20.30 -11.52
CA ILE A 298 19.31 -20.66 -11.30
C ILE A 298 19.43 -22.18 -11.33
N GLY A 299 20.12 -22.72 -12.34
CA GLY A 299 20.15 -24.17 -12.60
C GLY A 299 20.93 -25.01 -11.59
N SER A 300 21.77 -24.40 -10.76
CA SER A 300 22.57 -25.09 -9.73
C SER A 300 22.74 -24.22 -8.50
N GLU A 301 22.77 -24.85 -7.33
CA GLU A 301 22.98 -24.18 -6.04
C GLU A 301 24.32 -23.40 -6.04
N PRO A 302 24.32 -22.09 -5.77
CA PRO A 302 25.55 -21.29 -5.81
C PRO A 302 26.59 -21.77 -4.77
N PRO A 303 27.90 -21.74 -5.09
CA PRO A 303 28.95 -22.19 -4.17
C PRO A 303 28.89 -21.54 -2.78
N ILE A 304 28.58 -20.24 -2.71
CA ILE A 304 28.43 -19.51 -1.45
C ILE A 304 27.33 -20.11 -0.56
N VAL A 305 26.28 -20.69 -1.12
CA VAL A 305 25.22 -21.36 -0.34
C VAL A 305 25.71 -22.71 0.13
N THR A 306 26.26 -23.53 -0.77
CA THR A 306 26.78 -24.88 -0.42
C THR A 306 27.85 -24.85 0.67
N GLN A 307 28.65 -23.77 0.73
CA GLN A 307 29.70 -23.59 1.73
C GLN A 307 29.17 -23.19 3.11
N ASN A 308 27.97 -22.62 3.20
CA ASN A 308 27.45 -21.99 4.42
C ASN A 308 26.18 -22.68 4.99
N LYS A 309 25.39 -23.37 4.17
CA LYS A 309 24.10 -23.97 4.59
C LYS A 309 24.21 -25.15 5.57
N GLY A 310 25.38 -25.77 5.67
CA GLY A 310 25.55 -26.99 6.46
C GLY A 310 24.55 -28.08 6.04
N LYS A 311 23.65 -28.47 6.95
CA LYS A 311 22.59 -29.47 6.71
C LYS A 311 21.26 -28.87 6.24
N GLY A 312 21.17 -27.55 6.13
CA GLY A 312 19.97 -26.86 5.75
C GLY A 312 19.69 -26.84 4.24
N GLY A 313 18.60 -26.16 3.88
CA GLY A 313 18.03 -26.14 2.54
C GLY A 313 18.61 -25.07 1.60
N TRP A 314 18.01 -24.98 0.42
CA TRP A 314 18.07 -23.82 -0.46
C TRP A 314 16.62 -23.49 -0.82
N ILE A 315 16.00 -22.61 -0.03
CA ILE A 315 14.54 -22.53 0.07
C ILE A 315 14.04 -21.09 0.17
N ASP A 316 12.72 -20.94 0.08
CA ASP A 316 11.96 -19.72 0.34
C ASP A 316 12.37 -18.56 -0.56
N PHE A 317 12.23 -18.82 -1.87
CA PHE A 317 12.59 -17.92 -2.94
C PHE A 317 11.64 -16.74 -3.07
N TRP A 318 12.19 -15.53 -2.98
CA TRP A 318 11.42 -14.29 -3.01
C TRP A 318 12.01 -13.30 -4.04
N THR A 319 11.23 -12.97 -5.07
CA THR A 319 11.64 -12.04 -6.13
C THR A 319 11.06 -10.66 -5.90
N ILE A 320 11.89 -9.62 -6.00
CA ILE A 320 11.46 -8.21 -6.02
C ILE A 320 12.33 -7.43 -7.02
N CYS A 321 11.76 -6.45 -7.70
CA CYS A 321 12.51 -5.59 -8.62
C CYS A 321 12.43 -4.11 -8.23
N ASP A 322 13.49 -3.37 -8.54
CA ASP A 322 13.49 -1.92 -8.62
C ASP A 322 13.40 -1.46 -10.09
N ALA A 323 13.68 -0.19 -10.37
CA ALA A 323 13.59 0.37 -11.72
C ALA A 323 14.61 -0.21 -12.71
N SER A 324 15.67 -0.87 -12.24
CA SER A 324 16.81 -1.32 -13.05
C SER A 324 17.10 -2.81 -12.92
N ASN A 325 16.83 -3.41 -11.76
CA ASN A 325 17.23 -4.78 -11.42
C ASN A 325 16.10 -5.55 -10.77
N CYS A 326 16.17 -6.87 -10.92
CA CYS A 326 15.40 -7.84 -10.15
C CYS A 326 16.33 -8.64 -9.24
N TYR A 327 15.85 -8.94 -8.05
CA TYR A 327 16.60 -9.60 -6.99
C TYR A 327 15.83 -10.83 -6.54
N LEU A 328 16.55 -11.92 -6.32
CA LEU A 328 16.02 -13.18 -5.82
C LEU A 328 16.64 -13.44 -4.45
N PHE A 329 15.86 -13.23 -3.39
CA PHE A 329 16.21 -13.56 -2.01
C PHE A 329 15.87 -15.01 -1.70
N PHE A 330 16.62 -15.63 -0.80
CA PHE A 330 16.38 -17.01 -0.33
C PHE A 330 17.19 -17.31 0.92
N SER A 331 16.79 -18.37 1.63
CA SER A 331 17.37 -18.80 2.90
C SER A 331 17.98 -20.20 2.80
N ASP A 332 18.64 -20.62 3.87
CA ASP A 332 19.32 -21.91 3.93
C ASP A 332 19.06 -22.74 5.19
N ASP A 333 18.08 -22.38 6.02
CA ASP A 333 17.83 -22.99 7.34
C ASP A 333 19.06 -23.02 8.27
N ASN A 334 20.05 -22.15 8.02
CA ASN A 334 21.30 -22.15 8.76
C ASN A 334 21.80 -20.74 9.10
N GLY A 335 20.90 -19.77 9.20
CA GLY A 335 21.23 -18.44 9.70
C GLY A 335 21.73 -17.48 8.63
N HIS A 336 21.51 -17.77 7.34
CA HIS A 336 21.91 -16.86 6.25
C HIS A 336 20.72 -16.49 5.36
N LEU A 337 20.63 -15.19 5.06
CA LEU A 337 19.79 -14.66 3.99
C LEU A 337 20.67 -14.31 2.80
N TYR A 338 20.38 -14.86 1.64
CA TYR A 338 21.12 -14.61 0.40
C TYR A 338 20.31 -13.74 -0.55
N ARG A 339 21.00 -13.21 -1.55
CA ARG A 339 20.38 -12.51 -2.67
C ARG A 339 21.20 -12.67 -3.93
N ALA A 340 20.56 -13.11 -5.00
CA ALA A 340 21.07 -13.03 -6.38
C ALA A 340 20.42 -11.85 -7.12
N GLN A 341 21.03 -11.40 -8.21
CA GLN A 341 20.51 -10.28 -9.01
C GLN A 341 20.60 -10.53 -10.51
N THR A 342 19.68 -9.92 -11.25
CA THR A 342 19.71 -9.74 -12.71
C THR A 342 19.14 -8.37 -13.06
N THR A 343 19.35 -7.88 -14.28
CA THR A 343 18.71 -6.63 -14.73
C THR A 343 17.22 -6.86 -14.99
N LEU A 344 16.39 -5.82 -14.80
CA LEU A 344 14.96 -5.85 -15.09
C LEU A 344 14.67 -6.30 -16.53
N ALA A 345 15.49 -5.86 -17.49
CA ALA A 345 15.37 -6.22 -18.90
C ALA A 345 15.68 -7.70 -19.19
N ASN A 346 16.51 -8.34 -18.38
CA ASN A 346 16.95 -9.72 -18.58
C ASN A 346 16.09 -10.74 -17.79
N PHE A 347 15.31 -10.26 -16.82
CA PHE A 347 14.39 -11.10 -16.06
C PHE A 347 13.49 -11.93 -17.00
N PRO A 348 13.25 -13.23 -16.74
CA PRO A 348 13.64 -14.03 -15.56
C PRO A 348 15.05 -14.65 -15.63
N ASN A 349 15.86 -14.33 -16.64
CA ASN A 349 17.16 -14.95 -16.86
C ASN A 349 18.30 -14.20 -16.14
N GLY A 350 19.46 -14.85 -16.06
CA GLY A 350 20.73 -14.21 -15.70
C GLY A 350 20.88 -13.83 -14.23
N PHE A 351 20.12 -14.47 -13.33
CA PHE A 351 20.38 -14.35 -11.90
C PHE A 351 21.78 -14.88 -11.56
N GLY A 352 22.58 -14.02 -10.94
CA GLY A 352 23.93 -14.33 -10.48
C GLY A 352 24.38 -13.37 -9.40
N ASN A 353 25.70 -13.25 -9.19
CA ASN A 353 26.28 -12.40 -8.15
C ASN A 353 25.63 -12.64 -6.77
N THR A 354 25.50 -13.91 -6.39
CA THR A 354 24.88 -14.29 -5.12
C THR A 354 25.73 -13.84 -3.95
N THR A 355 25.13 -13.05 -3.06
CA THR A 355 25.77 -12.52 -1.84
C THR A 355 24.98 -12.91 -0.61
N ILE A 356 25.65 -13.11 0.52
CA ILE A 356 25.00 -13.11 1.84
C ILE A 356 24.63 -11.67 2.18
N VAL A 357 23.33 -11.41 2.39
CA VAL A 357 22.76 -10.11 2.77
C VAL A 357 22.81 -9.92 4.29
N MET A 358 22.57 -11.00 5.04
CA MET A 358 22.53 -10.99 6.49
C MET A 358 22.88 -12.39 7.01
N SER A 359 23.51 -12.44 8.19
CA SER A 359 23.80 -13.68 8.90
C SER A 359 23.54 -13.51 10.40
N ASP A 360 23.01 -14.54 11.05
CA ASP A 360 22.77 -14.62 12.48
C ASP A 360 22.83 -16.09 12.92
N SER A 361 22.53 -16.41 14.18
CA SER A 361 22.28 -17.80 14.58
C SER A 361 21.13 -18.41 13.77
N THR A 362 21.19 -19.72 13.54
CA THR A 362 20.20 -20.48 12.74
C THR A 362 18.76 -20.11 13.07
N TYR A 363 18.40 -20.05 14.35
CA TYR A 363 17.03 -19.78 14.77
C TYR A 363 16.66 -18.29 14.79
N ALA A 364 17.63 -17.38 14.82
CA ALA A 364 17.36 -15.95 14.75
C ALA A 364 17.12 -15.48 13.30
N LEU A 365 17.62 -16.20 12.29
CA LEU A 365 17.47 -15.89 10.88
C LEU A 365 17.23 -17.18 10.08
N PHE A 366 16.05 -17.77 10.26
CA PHE A 366 15.79 -19.15 9.87
C PHE A 366 15.39 -19.28 8.39
N GLU A 367 14.19 -18.82 8.03
CA GLU A 367 13.60 -19.01 6.70
C GLU A 367 12.54 -17.91 6.37
N ALA A 368 11.75 -18.12 5.32
CA ALA A 368 10.55 -17.35 4.97
C ALA A 368 10.75 -15.83 4.82
N SER A 369 11.74 -15.41 4.03
CA SER A 369 11.97 -13.98 3.83
C SER A 369 10.87 -13.32 2.99
N ASN A 370 10.46 -12.12 3.37
CA ASN A 370 9.72 -11.24 2.47
C ASN A 370 10.43 -9.89 2.34
N VAL A 371 10.42 -9.32 1.14
CA VAL A 371 11.00 -8.00 0.85
C VAL A 371 9.99 -7.15 0.08
N TYR A 372 9.63 -5.99 0.61
CA TYR A 372 8.59 -5.12 0.06
C TYR A 372 9.10 -3.70 -0.17
N LYS A 373 8.56 -3.03 -1.19
CA LYS A 373 8.65 -1.58 -1.32
C LYS A 373 7.61 -0.93 -0.42
N VAL A 374 8.01 0.03 0.43
CA VAL A 374 7.06 0.75 1.29
C VAL A 374 6.51 1.96 0.53
N SER A 375 5.20 1.99 0.29
CA SER A 375 4.57 3.06 -0.49
C SER A 375 4.76 4.43 0.17
N GLY A 376 4.91 5.47 -0.65
CA GLY A 376 5.11 6.84 -0.16
C GLY A 376 6.45 7.09 0.53
N THR A 377 7.41 6.15 0.47
CA THR A 377 8.75 6.32 1.05
C THR A 377 9.86 5.83 0.10
N ASN A 378 11.10 6.19 0.42
CA ASN A 378 12.30 5.62 -0.21
C ASN A 378 12.84 4.39 0.54
N GLN A 379 11.97 3.65 1.24
CA GLN A 379 12.37 2.48 2.03
C GLN A 379 11.84 1.17 1.45
N TYR A 380 12.55 0.10 1.81
CA TYR A 380 12.15 -1.29 1.68
C TYR A 380 12.02 -1.91 3.07
N LEU A 381 11.09 -2.84 3.23
CA LEU A 381 10.91 -3.67 4.41
C LEU A 381 11.41 -5.08 4.14
N LEU A 382 12.26 -5.61 5.01
CA LEU A 382 12.64 -7.02 5.04
C LEU A 382 12.00 -7.66 6.27
N LEU A 383 11.30 -8.78 6.07
CA LEU A 383 10.82 -9.68 7.11
C LEU A 383 11.57 -11.00 6.99
N VAL A 384 11.96 -11.61 8.11
CA VAL A 384 12.53 -12.97 8.13
C VAL A 384 11.97 -13.72 9.34
N GLU A 385 11.58 -14.97 9.12
CA GLU A 385 11.08 -15.83 10.18
C GLU A 385 12.21 -16.31 11.09
N ALA A 386 11.90 -16.38 12.38
CA ALA A 386 12.77 -16.84 13.44
C ALA A 386 12.02 -17.85 14.32
N ILE A 387 12.79 -18.70 15.00
CA ILE A 387 12.30 -19.67 15.98
C ILE A 387 12.65 -19.15 17.37
N GLY A 388 11.62 -18.81 18.15
CA GLY A 388 11.77 -18.27 19.50
C GLY A 388 11.48 -19.31 20.58
N ALA A 389 11.58 -18.89 21.83
CA ALA A 389 11.19 -19.69 22.99
C ALA A 389 9.69 -20.01 23.00
N ASN A 390 8.86 -19.16 22.37
CA ASN A 390 7.41 -19.28 22.37
C ASN A 390 6.81 -19.66 21.01
N GLY A 391 7.60 -20.20 20.08
CA GLY A 391 7.15 -20.56 18.72
C GLY A 391 7.76 -19.66 17.64
N ARG A 392 7.20 -19.73 16.43
CA ARG A 392 7.65 -18.94 15.27
C ARG A 392 7.23 -17.48 15.37
N TYR A 393 8.11 -16.57 14.94
CA TYR A 393 7.86 -15.13 14.86
C TYR A 393 8.66 -14.48 13.74
N PHE A 394 8.29 -13.26 13.36
CA PHE A 394 9.01 -12.46 12.36
C PHE A 394 9.82 -11.35 12.99
N ARG A 395 11.07 -11.23 12.52
CA ARG A 395 11.93 -10.05 12.71
C ARG A 395 11.80 -9.14 11.49
N SER A 396 12.08 -7.85 11.66
CA SER A 396 12.01 -6.87 10.58
C SER A 396 13.16 -5.88 10.54
N TRP A 397 13.49 -5.46 9.32
CA TRP A 397 14.51 -4.45 9.02
C TRP A 397 14.03 -3.53 7.90
N THR A 398 14.65 -2.36 7.81
CA THR A 398 14.44 -1.43 6.69
C THR A 398 15.75 -1.08 5.99
N SER A 399 15.67 -0.77 4.70
CA SER A 399 16.80 -0.22 3.94
C SER A 399 16.30 0.80 2.92
N SER A 400 17.15 1.72 2.50
CA SER A 400 16.84 2.66 1.40
C SER A 400 17.03 2.06 0.00
N SER A 401 17.63 0.87 -0.08
CA SER A 401 17.90 0.15 -1.33
C SER A 401 17.86 -1.35 -1.10
N LEU A 402 17.50 -2.13 -2.13
CA LEU A 402 17.55 -3.59 -2.10
C LEU A 402 18.98 -4.14 -1.98
N THR A 403 19.99 -3.33 -2.31
CA THR A 403 21.44 -3.63 -2.14
C THR A 403 22.06 -2.96 -0.91
N GLY A 404 21.27 -2.20 -0.16
CA GLY A 404 21.76 -1.37 0.94
C GLY A 404 21.97 -2.17 2.23
N ASN A 405 22.44 -1.45 3.25
CA ASN A 405 22.50 -1.99 4.61
C ASN A 405 21.07 -2.06 5.20
N TRP A 406 20.78 -3.15 5.90
CA TRP A 406 19.50 -3.38 6.57
C TRP A 406 19.58 -2.97 8.04
N SER A 407 18.78 -1.98 8.44
CA SER A 407 18.71 -1.50 9.83
C SER A 407 17.52 -2.15 10.55
N PRO A 408 17.71 -2.69 11.77
CA PRO A 408 16.62 -3.30 12.54
C PRO A 408 15.45 -2.33 12.74
N LEU A 409 14.23 -2.84 12.58
CA LEU A 409 12.98 -2.13 12.85
C LEU A 409 12.31 -2.70 14.12
N ALA A 410 11.86 -3.95 14.05
CA ALA A 410 11.34 -4.74 15.17
C ALA A 410 11.90 -6.16 15.03
N ALA A 411 13.02 -6.45 15.71
CA ALA A 411 13.91 -7.56 15.38
C ALA A 411 14.32 -8.43 16.58
N SER A 412 13.57 -8.41 17.69
CA SER A 412 13.77 -9.29 18.85
C SER A 412 12.50 -10.08 19.15
N GLU A 413 12.60 -11.21 19.87
CA GLU A 413 11.41 -11.98 20.28
C GLU A 413 10.49 -11.17 21.23
N SER A 414 11.07 -10.27 22.06
CA SER A 414 10.32 -9.40 22.96
C SER A 414 9.66 -8.20 22.27
N SER A 415 10.14 -7.82 21.09
CA SER A 415 9.58 -6.75 20.26
C SER A 415 9.68 -7.16 18.78
N PRO A 416 8.89 -8.16 18.35
CA PRO A 416 8.98 -8.71 17.01
C PRO A 416 8.19 -7.84 16.04
N PHE A 417 8.39 -8.07 14.74
CA PHE A 417 7.43 -7.57 13.75
C PHE A 417 6.08 -8.22 13.99
N ALA A 418 6.01 -9.54 14.04
CA ALA A 418 4.81 -10.28 14.39
C ALA A 418 5.18 -11.56 15.14
N GLY A 419 4.62 -11.78 16.31
CA GLY A 419 4.87 -12.95 17.13
C GLY A 419 3.99 -12.98 18.37
N ARG A 420 4.12 -14.02 19.19
CA ARG A 420 3.28 -14.18 20.39
C ARG A 420 3.28 -12.96 21.32
N ALA A 421 4.38 -12.19 21.35
CA ALA A 421 4.55 -11.00 22.19
C ALA A 421 3.68 -9.79 21.79
N ASN A 422 3.28 -9.67 20.51
CA ASN A 422 2.54 -8.50 20.02
C ASN A 422 1.28 -8.85 19.20
N VAL A 423 0.89 -10.13 19.17
CA VAL A 423 -0.37 -10.59 18.57
C VAL A 423 -1.41 -10.88 19.67
N SER A 424 -2.55 -10.21 19.54
CA SER A 424 -3.79 -10.52 20.26
C SER A 424 -4.76 -11.27 19.35
N PHE A 425 -5.78 -11.92 19.90
CA PHE A 425 -6.74 -12.71 19.12
C PHE A 425 -8.17 -12.22 19.34
N ASN A 426 -8.95 -12.14 18.26
CA ASN A 426 -10.40 -12.00 18.34
C ASN A 426 -11.02 -13.35 18.74
N GLY A 427 -10.99 -13.66 20.04
CA GLY A 427 -11.45 -14.92 20.60
C GLY A 427 -10.31 -15.74 21.18
N SER A 428 -10.46 -17.06 21.18
CA SER A 428 -9.46 -17.98 21.73
C SER A 428 -8.16 -17.97 20.92
N THR A 429 -7.03 -17.90 21.62
CA THR A 429 -5.71 -18.14 21.03
C THR A 429 -5.67 -19.54 20.46
N TRP A 430 -5.45 -19.65 19.15
CA TRP A 430 -5.39 -20.95 18.45
C TRP A 430 -3.97 -21.34 18.04
N THR A 431 -3.01 -20.41 18.16
CA THR A 431 -1.60 -20.65 17.82
C THR A 431 -0.67 -19.73 18.60
N ASN A 432 0.53 -20.22 18.87
CA ASN A 432 1.67 -19.40 19.29
C ASN A 432 2.63 -19.10 18.12
N ASP A 433 2.47 -19.80 17.00
CA ASP A 433 3.32 -19.68 15.82
C ASP A 433 2.74 -18.64 14.86
N ILE A 434 3.47 -17.55 14.67
CA ILE A 434 3.28 -16.65 13.53
C ILE A 434 4.37 -16.97 12.52
N SER A 435 4.08 -17.94 11.65
CA SER A 435 5.04 -18.53 10.71
C SER A 435 4.72 -18.12 9.26
N HIS A 436 5.53 -18.59 8.29
CA HIS A 436 5.53 -18.28 6.85
C HIS A 436 4.21 -17.71 6.33
N GLY A 437 4.30 -16.47 5.85
CA GLY A 437 3.17 -15.67 5.40
C GLY A 437 3.57 -14.61 4.38
N GLU A 438 2.60 -13.75 4.04
CA GLU A 438 2.79 -12.61 3.14
C GLU A 438 1.92 -11.42 3.57
N MET A 439 2.45 -10.21 3.39
CA MET A 439 1.69 -8.97 3.53
C MET A 439 0.66 -8.85 2.41
N VAL A 440 -0.52 -8.34 2.73
CA VAL A 440 -1.45 -7.88 1.70
C VAL A 440 -0.88 -6.64 1.04
N ARG A 441 -0.55 -6.75 -0.24
CA ARG A 441 0.09 -5.70 -1.03
C ARG A 441 -0.89 -4.64 -1.53
N SER A 442 -0.38 -3.43 -1.77
CA SER A 442 -1.10 -2.34 -2.44
C SER A 442 -0.90 -2.34 -3.96
N SER A 443 0.16 -3.00 -4.46
CA SER A 443 0.34 -3.35 -5.87
C SER A 443 0.63 -4.83 -6.05
N ASN A 444 0.19 -5.40 -7.17
CA ASN A 444 0.52 -6.79 -7.51
C ASN A 444 1.79 -6.90 -8.34
N ASP A 445 2.39 -5.80 -8.78
CA ASP A 445 3.49 -5.81 -9.72
C ASP A 445 4.83 -6.22 -9.09
N GLN A 446 5.88 -6.34 -9.92
CA GLN A 446 7.19 -6.84 -9.50
C GLN A 446 7.91 -5.99 -8.45
N THR A 447 7.39 -4.81 -8.09
CA THR A 447 7.97 -3.97 -7.04
C THR A 447 7.48 -4.35 -5.64
N LEU A 448 6.45 -5.19 -5.55
CA LEU A 448 5.86 -5.70 -4.30
C LEU A 448 5.56 -4.59 -3.29
N THR A 449 4.77 -3.62 -3.71
CA THR A 449 4.51 -2.45 -2.88
C THR A 449 3.50 -2.79 -1.80
N ILE A 450 3.79 -2.39 -0.56
CA ILE A 450 2.85 -2.44 0.56
C ILE A 450 2.44 -1.03 0.98
N ASP A 451 1.23 -0.90 1.52
CA ASP A 451 0.82 0.29 2.26
C ASP A 451 1.32 0.17 3.71
N PRO A 452 2.09 1.13 4.25
CA PRO A 452 2.46 1.13 5.67
C PRO A 452 1.27 1.33 6.62
N CYS A 453 0.10 1.65 6.06
CA CYS A 453 -1.15 1.91 6.75
C CYS A 453 -2.06 0.68 6.76
N HIS A 454 -2.81 0.51 7.85
CA HIS A 454 -3.76 -0.60 8.04
C HIS A 454 -3.23 -1.97 7.57
N MET A 455 -1.98 -2.28 7.90
CA MET A 455 -1.30 -3.46 7.38
C MET A 455 -2.06 -4.74 7.71
N GLN A 456 -2.03 -5.68 6.76
CA GLN A 456 -2.55 -7.04 6.94
C GLN A 456 -1.49 -8.06 6.55
N TYR A 457 -1.38 -9.14 7.31
CA TYR A 457 -0.42 -10.22 7.08
C TYR A 457 -1.12 -11.58 7.14
N VAL A 458 -1.18 -12.27 6.00
CA VAL A 458 -1.66 -13.66 5.94
C VAL A 458 -0.54 -14.54 6.46
N TYR A 459 -0.83 -15.48 7.34
CA TYR A 459 0.20 -16.28 7.99
C TYR A 459 -0.26 -17.71 8.24
N GLN A 460 0.69 -18.62 8.45
CA GLN A 460 0.41 -19.97 8.92
C GLN A 460 0.59 -20.09 10.44
N GLY A 461 -0.37 -20.75 11.07
CA GLY A 461 -0.30 -21.11 12.48
C GLY A 461 -0.80 -22.53 12.70
N ARG A 462 -0.56 -23.06 13.90
CA ARG A 462 -1.05 -24.38 14.34
C ARG A 462 -1.31 -24.37 15.85
N SER A 463 -2.05 -25.37 16.33
CA SER A 463 -2.20 -25.56 17.78
C SER A 463 -0.82 -25.74 18.43
N PRO A 464 -0.53 -25.06 19.56
CA PRO A 464 0.70 -25.25 20.32
C PRO A 464 0.91 -26.70 20.77
N ASP A 465 -0.17 -27.46 20.94
CA ASP A 465 -0.14 -28.86 21.38
C ASP A 465 0.16 -29.85 20.24
N SER A 466 0.29 -29.37 19.01
CA SER A 466 0.64 -30.25 17.88
C SER A 466 2.11 -30.68 17.97
N GLY A 467 2.40 -31.93 17.65
CA GLY A 467 3.75 -32.50 17.62
C GLY A 467 3.88 -33.59 16.56
N GLY A 468 5.04 -34.26 16.52
CA GLY A 468 5.37 -35.27 15.51
C GLY A 468 6.20 -34.71 14.36
N ASP A 469 6.25 -35.43 13.25
CA ASP A 469 7.02 -35.06 12.07
C ASP A 469 6.57 -33.70 11.51
N TYR A 470 7.52 -32.85 11.12
CA TYR A 470 7.23 -31.49 10.66
C TYR A 470 6.23 -31.45 9.49
N SER A 471 6.34 -32.40 8.54
CA SER A 471 5.44 -32.49 7.39
C SER A 471 4.00 -32.85 7.76
N GLN A 472 3.77 -33.35 8.99
CA GLN A 472 2.47 -33.76 9.51
C GLN A 472 1.86 -32.73 10.47
N LEU A 473 2.51 -31.57 10.66
CA LEU A 473 1.97 -30.52 11.50
C LEU A 473 0.73 -29.88 10.85
N PRO A 474 -0.37 -29.69 11.61
CA PRO A 474 -1.66 -29.25 11.06
C PRO A 474 -1.72 -27.72 10.91
N TYR A 475 -0.82 -27.15 10.11
CA TYR A 475 -0.84 -25.73 9.79
C TYR A 475 -2.14 -25.30 9.09
N ARG A 476 -2.57 -24.07 9.40
CA ARG A 476 -3.81 -23.43 8.93
C ARG A 476 -3.54 -21.97 8.62
N MET A 477 -4.38 -21.36 7.80
CA MET A 477 -4.31 -19.95 7.45
C MET A 477 -4.98 -19.07 8.50
N GLY A 478 -4.29 -18.00 8.93
CA GLY A 478 -4.84 -16.89 9.69
C GLY A 478 -4.53 -15.54 9.03
N LEU A 479 -5.10 -14.48 9.58
CA LEU A 479 -4.83 -13.11 9.16
C LEU A 479 -4.56 -12.23 10.37
N LEU A 480 -3.43 -11.52 10.34
CA LEU A 480 -3.16 -10.41 11.22
C LEU A 480 -3.68 -9.12 10.60
N THR A 481 -4.33 -8.28 11.40
CA THR A 481 -4.64 -6.88 11.06
C THR A 481 -3.96 -5.97 12.07
N GLN A 482 -3.24 -4.96 11.59
CA GLN A 482 -2.50 -4.03 12.44
C GLN A 482 -3.46 -3.24 13.33
N ALA A 483 -3.22 -3.28 14.63
CA ALA A 483 -4.09 -2.68 15.64
C ALA A 483 -3.73 -1.22 15.93
N ASN A 484 -2.44 -0.87 15.87
CA ASN A 484 -1.92 0.49 16.08
C ASN A 484 -1.73 1.26 14.76
N SER A 485 -2.69 1.05 13.86
CA SER A 485 -3.06 1.89 12.71
C SER A 485 -3.04 3.41 12.96
N ASN A 486 -1.98 4.16 12.68
CA ASN A 486 -2.03 5.64 12.74
C ASN A 486 -2.43 6.28 11.39
N CYS A 487 -2.61 5.43 10.40
CA CYS A 487 -3.06 5.66 9.05
C CYS A 487 -3.63 4.33 8.54
#